data_AF-A0A2V8ZJX5-F1
#
_entry.id   AF-A0A2V8ZJX5-F1
#
_cell.length_a   1.000
_cell.length_b   1.000
_cell.length_c   1.000
_cell.angle_alpha   90.00
_cell.angle_beta   90.00
_cell.angle_gamma   90.00
#
_symmetry.space_group_name_H-M   'P 1'
#
loop_
_entity.id
_entity.type
_entity.pdbx_description
1 polymer ?
#
loop_
_entity_poly.entity_id
_entity_poly.type
_entity_poly.pdbx_seq_one_letter_code
_entity_poly.pdbx_strand_id
1 'polypeptide(L)'
;MAYFKGLFRTLEQTYSFIWDSLASRCTDLCPEEVREDLRRVHEQGLIDPFYIRWEDIEGALGVGKEAAMKALRERYRLIDDAEKEMSWWACFEENKHRKVKLGWDSPIRKAPQVGRNEPCPCGSGKKFKKCCGR
;
A
#
# COMPACT_ATOMS: atom_id res chain seq x y z
N MET A 1 6.15 -23.39 -5.65
CA MET A 1 6.59 -22.93 -4.32
C MET A 1 8.09 -22.90 -4.09
N ALA A 2 8.91 -23.53 -4.94
CA ALA A 2 10.38 -23.56 -4.77
C ALA A 2 11.04 -22.16 -4.61
N TYR A 3 10.59 -21.17 -5.40
CA TYR A 3 11.08 -19.78 -5.29
C TYR A 3 10.82 -19.20 -3.89
N PHE A 4 9.57 -19.24 -3.42
CA PHE A 4 9.18 -18.69 -2.12
C PHE A 4 9.86 -19.42 -0.95
N LYS A 5 10.04 -20.74 -1.04
CA LYS A 5 10.85 -21.52 -0.08
C LYS A 5 12.27 -21.00 0.08
N GLY A 6 12.90 -20.58 -1.02
CA GLY A 6 14.25 -20.01 -0.98
C GLY A 6 14.30 -18.71 -0.18
N LEU A 7 13.28 -17.87 -0.31
CA LEU A 7 13.24 -16.56 0.33
C LEU A 7 13.27 -16.63 1.86
N PHE A 8 12.66 -17.64 2.48
CA PHE A 8 12.73 -17.83 3.94
C PHE A 8 14.15 -18.01 4.49
N ARG A 9 15.10 -18.38 3.63
CA ARG A 9 16.52 -18.60 3.97
C ARG A 9 17.42 -17.43 3.58
N THR A 10 17.05 -16.68 2.54
CA THR A 10 17.90 -15.63 1.97
C THR A 10 17.54 -14.23 2.44
N LEU A 11 16.29 -14.01 2.86
CA LEU A 11 15.85 -12.71 3.35
C LEU A 11 16.48 -12.38 4.71
N GLU A 12 16.76 -11.10 4.90
CA GLU A 12 17.23 -10.57 6.18
C GLU A 12 16.17 -10.85 7.27
N GLN A 13 16.61 -11.33 8.43
CA GLN A 13 15.75 -11.72 9.55
C GLN A 13 15.36 -10.51 10.42
N THR A 14 14.93 -9.44 9.75
CA THR A 14 14.38 -8.22 10.35
C THR A 14 13.02 -7.95 9.71
N TYR A 15 12.11 -7.34 10.47
CA TYR A 15 10.79 -6.99 9.94
C TYR A 15 10.94 -6.09 8.71
N SER A 16 10.20 -6.43 7.66
CA SER A 16 10.03 -5.62 6.47
C SER A 16 8.72 -6.01 5.78
N PHE A 17 8.16 -5.10 5.01
CA PHE A 17 6.94 -5.34 4.22
C PHE A 17 7.05 -6.54 3.26
N ILE A 18 8.28 -6.98 2.95
CA ILE A 18 8.53 -8.15 2.12
C ILE A 18 8.06 -9.43 2.83
N TRP A 19 8.19 -9.52 4.16
CA TRP A 19 7.71 -10.68 4.92
C TRP A 19 6.18 -10.77 4.91
N ASP A 20 5.50 -9.66 5.08
CA ASP A 20 4.04 -9.57 4.98
C ASP A 20 3.55 -10.00 3.59
N SER A 21 4.22 -9.46 2.55
CA SER A 21 3.95 -9.81 1.16
C SER A 21 4.21 -11.29 0.89
N LEU A 22 5.33 -11.83 1.40
CA LEU A 22 5.70 -13.24 1.24
C LEU A 22 4.65 -14.14 1.89
N ALA A 23 4.23 -13.84 3.11
CA ALA A 23 3.19 -14.59 3.81
C ALA A 23 1.87 -14.58 3.01
N SER A 24 1.43 -13.40 2.56
CA SER A 24 0.22 -13.25 1.73
C SER A 24 0.30 -14.00 0.39
N ARG A 25 1.45 -13.97 -0.30
CA ARG A 25 1.62 -14.71 -1.56
C ARG A 25 1.66 -16.23 -1.31
N CYS A 26 2.24 -16.68 -0.21
CA CYS A 26 2.23 -18.09 0.18
C CYS A 26 0.81 -18.58 0.49
N THR A 27 -0.01 -17.78 1.17
CA THR A 27 -1.42 -18.14 1.43
C THR A 27 -2.25 -18.22 0.15
N ASP A 28 -2.01 -17.31 -0.80
CA ASP A 28 -2.69 -17.32 -2.10
C ASP A 28 -2.35 -18.57 -2.95
N LEU A 29 -1.21 -19.22 -2.69
CA LEU A 29 -0.69 -20.32 -3.49
C LEU A 29 -0.73 -21.69 -2.81
N CYS A 30 -1.50 -21.83 -1.72
CA CYS A 30 -1.50 -23.01 -0.83
C CYS A 30 -0.17 -23.16 -0.08
N PRO A 31 -0.10 -22.71 1.19
CA PRO A 31 1.15 -22.63 1.95
C PRO A 31 1.63 -23.96 2.57
N GLU A 32 1.04 -25.11 2.22
CA GLU A 32 1.32 -26.42 2.84
C GLU A 32 2.83 -26.75 2.85
N GLU A 33 3.49 -26.45 1.74
CA GLU A 33 4.93 -26.68 1.56
C GLU A 33 5.84 -25.82 2.45
N VAL A 34 5.34 -24.69 2.97
CA VAL A 34 6.10 -23.68 3.73
C VAL A 34 5.48 -23.41 5.10
N ARG A 35 4.57 -24.28 5.57
CA ARG A 35 3.83 -24.11 6.83
C ARG A 35 4.75 -23.83 8.02
N GLU A 36 5.78 -24.65 8.16
CA GLU A 36 6.70 -24.58 9.30
C GLU A 36 7.56 -23.30 9.24
N ASP A 37 7.95 -22.90 8.04
CA ASP A 37 8.67 -21.64 7.83
C ASP A 37 7.79 -20.44 8.18
N LEU A 38 6.52 -20.44 7.77
CA LEU A 38 5.55 -19.39 8.08
C LEU A 38 5.29 -19.28 9.59
N ARG A 39 5.13 -20.42 10.28
CA ARG A 39 4.97 -20.43 11.74
C ARG A 39 6.17 -19.77 12.42
N ARG A 40 7.39 -20.18 12.04
CA ARG A 40 8.63 -19.63 12.59
C ARG A 40 8.71 -18.11 12.41
N VAL A 41 8.47 -17.60 11.19
CA VAL A 41 8.60 -16.15 10.95
C VAL A 41 7.49 -15.34 11.62
N HIS A 42 6.30 -15.91 11.78
CA HIS A 42 5.21 -15.31 12.56
C HIS A 42 5.57 -15.22 14.04
N GLU A 43 6.06 -16.30 14.65
CA GLU A 43 6.52 -16.32 16.05
C GLU A 43 7.70 -15.37 16.31
N GLN A 44 8.55 -15.16 15.31
CA GLN A 44 9.66 -14.21 15.35
C GLN A 44 9.22 -12.75 15.19
N GLY A 45 7.93 -12.49 14.95
CA GLY A 45 7.41 -11.14 14.73
C GLY A 45 7.90 -10.49 13.43
N LEU A 46 8.27 -11.31 12.43
CA LEU A 46 8.68 -10.82 11.11
C LEU A 46 7.49 -10.49 10.21
N ILE A 47 6.27 -10.89 10.61
CA ILE A 47 5.02 -10.60 9.93
C ILE A 47 4.19 -9.67 10.83
N ASP A 48 3.67 -8.58 10.27
CA ASP A 48 2.73 -7.69 10.95
C ASP A 48 1.33 -8.35 11.02
N PRO A 49 0.79 -8.62 12.22
CA PRO A 49 -0.55 -9.19 12.38
C PRO A 49 -1.67 -8.30 11.82
N PHE A 50 -1.43 -7.01 11.61
CA PHE A 50 -2.38 -6.13 10.92
C PHE A 50 -2.50 -6.47 9.44
N TYR A 51 -1.42 -6.94 8.81
CA TYR A 51 -1.40 -7.25 7.38
C TYR A 51 -1.94 -8.64 7.09
N ILE A 52 -1.52 -9.63 7.87
CA ILE A 52 -1.99 -11.01 7.75
C ILE A 52 -1.89 -11.71 9.10
N ARG A 53 -3.01 -12.28 9.56
CA ARG A 53 -3.06 -12.96 10.85
C ARG A 53 -2.75 -14.44 10.68
N TRP A 54 -2.36 -15.08 11.77
CA TRP A 54 -2.13 -16.52 11.79
C TRP A 54 -3.36 -17.31 11.36
N GLU A 55 -4.57 -16.89 11.74
CA GLU A 55 -5.82 -17.56 11.35
C GLU A 55 -6.04 -17.52 9.84
N ASP A 56 -5.60 -16.45 9.16
CA ASP A 56 -5.68 -16.32 7.71
C ASP A 56 -4.73 -17.32 7.02
N ILE A 57 -3.56 -17.57 7.63
CA ILE A 57 -2.59 -18.58 7.18
C ILE A 57 -3.12 -20.00 7.41
N GLU A 58 -3.69 -20.28 8.59
CA GLU A 58 -4.31 -21.58 8.90
C GLU A 58 -5.51 -21.87 7.99
N GLY A 59 -6.34 -20.87 7.73
CA GLY A 59 -7.43 -20.97 6.77
C GLY A 59 -6.92 -21.39 5.39
N ALA A 60 -5.82 -20.81 4.93
CA ALA A 60 -5.21 -21.17 3.65
C ALA A 60 -4.60 -22.58 3.63
N LEU A 61 -4.09 -23.09 4.76
CA LEU A 61 -3.61 -24.47 4.89
C LEU A 61 -4.75 -25.50 4.81
N GLY A 62 -5.93 -25.14 5.34
CA GLY A 62 -7.13 -25.97 5.22
C GLY A 62 -7.70 -26.05 3.81
N VAL A 63 -7.31 -25.12 2.92
CA VAL A 63 -7.74 -25.10 1.52
C VAL A 63 -6.77 -25.93 0.68
N GLY A 64 -7.27 -27.02 0.09
CA GLY A 64 -6.49 -27.85 -0.82
C GLY A 64 -5.98 -27.07 -2.04
N LYS A 65 -4.82 -27.49 -2.58
CA LYS A 65 -4.14 -26.83 -3.70
C LYS A 65 -5.05 -26.51 -4.89
N GLU A 66 -5.93 -27.44 -5.28
CA GLU A 66 -6.83 -27.22 -6.41
C GLU A 66 -7.81 -26.09 -6.16
N ALA A 67 -8.43 -26.06 -4.98
CA ALA A 67 -9.36 -25.01 -4.58
C ALA A 67 -8.66 -23.66 -4.45
N ALA A 68 -7.45 -23.62 -3.87
CA ALA A 68 -6.64 -22.41 -3.78
C ALA A 68 -6.31 -21.85 -5.18
N MET A 69 -5.84 -22.71 -6.10
CA MET A 69 -5.51 -22.30 -7.46
C MET A 69 -6.74 -21.84 -8.26
N LYS A 70 -7.91 -22.45 -8.03
CA LYS A 70 -9.17 -22.01 -8.64
C LYS A 70 -9.55 -20.61 -8.15
N ALA A 71 -9.58 -20.41 -6.82
CA ALA A 71 -9.91 -19.12 -6.22
C ALA A 71 -8.95 -18.01 -6.68
N LEU A 72 -7.65 -18.34 -6.81
CA LEU A 72 -6.65 -17.41 -7.31
C LEU A 72 -6.94 -16.94 -8.74
N ARG A 73 -7.31 -17.87 -9.63
CA ARG A 73 -7.66 -17.57 -11.03
C ARG A 73 -8.94 -16.73 -11.14
N GLU A 74 -9.88 -16.92 -10.24
CA GLU A 74 -11.13 -16.13 -10.19
C GLU A 74 -10.88 -14.72 -9.63
N ARG A 75 -9.95 -14.58 -8.67
CA ARG A 75 -9.57 -13.29 -8.10
C ARG A 75 -8.72 -12.44 -9.07
N TYR A 76 -7.70 -13.05 -9.68
CA TYR A 76 -6.81 -12.39 -10.62
C TYR A 76 -7.08 -12.90 -12.03
N ARG A 77 -8.24 -12.52 -12.56
CA ARG A 77 -8.58 -12.79 -13.95
C ARG A 77 -7.70 -11.96 -14.87
N LEU A 78 -7.40 -12.53 -16.05
CA LEU A 78 -6.73 -11.79 -17.10
C LEU A 78 -7.66 -10.67 -17.59
N ILE A 79 -7.10 -9.50 -17.83
CA ILE A 79 -7.80 -8.41 -18.51
C ILE A 79 -7.86 -8.81 -20.00
N ASP A 80 -9.03 -9.24 -20.44
CA ASP A 80 -9.31 -9.60 -21.83
C ASP A 80 -9.72 -8.39 -22.67
N ASP A 81 -10.44 -7.46 -22.06
CA ASP A 81 -10.86 -6.19 -22.67
C ASP A 81 -10.52 -5.02 -21.74
N ALA A 82 -9.40 -4.38 -22.05
CA ALA A 82 -8.90 -3.25 -21.28
C ALA A 82 -9.85 -2.05 -21.30
N GLU A 83 -10.53 -1.79 -22.42
CA GLU A 83 -11.47 -0.68 -22.55
C GLU A 83 -12.68 -0.91 -21.63
N LYS A 84 -13.30 -2.09 -21.73
CA LYS A 84 -14.43 -2.47 -20.89
C LYS A 84 -14.09 -2.43 -19.41
N GLU A 85 -12.94 -3.01 -19.01
CA GLU A 85 -12.51 -3.07 -17.61
C GLU A 85 -12.09 -1.72 -17.01
N MET A 86 -11.84 -0.69 -17.84
CA MET A 86 -11.47 0.66 -17.37
C MET A 86 -12.55 1.71 -17.64
N SER A 87 -13.56 1.41 -18.47
CA SER A 87 -14.63 2.33 -18.85
C SER A 87 -15.45 2.90 -17.67
N TRP A 88 -15.43 2.24 -16.51
CA TRP A 88 -16.09 2.70 -15.29
C TRP A 88 -15.29 3.76 -14.52
N TRP A 89 -14.03 4.04 -14.88
CA TRP A 89 -13.26 5.08 -14.19
C TRP A 89 -13.99 6.42 -14.31
N ALA A 90 -14.02 7.16 -13.21
CA ALA A 90 -14.75 8.43 -13.11
C ALA A 90 -14.34 9.47 -14.18
N CYS A 91 -13.16 9.33 -14.81
CA CYS A 91 -12.72 10.20 -15.90
C CYS A 91 -13.33 9.87 -17.27
N PHE A 92 -13.93 8.69 -17.45
CA PHE A 92 -14.59 8.25 -18.68
C PHE A 92 -16.13 8.27 -18.58
N GLU A 93 -16.69 8.50 -17.39
CA GLU A 93 -18.12 8.75 -17.24
C GLU A 93 -18.48 10.13 -17.81
N GLU A 94 -19.19 10.17 -18.94
CA GLU A 94 -19.69 11.41 -19.57
C GLU A 94 -20.61 12.24 -18.66
N ASN A 95 -21.09 11.67 -17.55
CA ASN A 95 -22.03 12.30 -16.64
C ASN A 95 -21.68 12.04 -15.17
N LYS A 96 -20.84 12.91 -14.58
CA LYS A 96 -21.06 13.56 -13.26
C LYS A 96 -19.81 14.33 -12.81
N HIS A 97 -19.70 15.58 -13.28
CA HIS A 97 -19.29 16.63 -12.35
C HIS A 97 -20.39 16.80 -11.28
N ARG A 98 -20.48 15.84 -10.34
CA ARG A 98 -21.24 16.06 -9.12
C ARG A 98 -20.51 17.21 -8.45
N LYS A 99 -21.11 18.41 -8.47
CA LYS A 99 -20.65 19.54 -7.65
C LYS A 99 -20.75 19.11 -6.19
N VAL A 100 -19.69 18.48 -5.69
CA VAL A 100 -19.56 18.20 -4.27
C VAL A 100 -19.39 19.58 -3.64
N LYS A 101 -20.40 20.06 -2.93
CA LYS A 101 -20.25 21.18 -2.00
C LYS A 101 -19.35 20.69 -0.86
N LEU A 102 -18.05 20.62 -1.11
CA LEU A 102 -17.07 20.63 -0.03
C LEU A 102 -17.29 21.99 0.65
N GLY A 103 -17.55 22.01 1.96
CA GLY A 103 -17.88 23.22 2.74
C GLY A 103 -16.71 24.22 2.87
N TRP A 104 -16.00 24.45 1.77
CA TRP A 104 -14.82 25.28 1.59
C TRP A 104 -15.17 26.63 0.95
N ASP A 105 -16.46 26.99 0.91
CA ASP A 105 -16.96 28.26 0.33
C ASP A 105 -16.48 29.50 1.11
N SER A 106 -15.79 29.32 2.24
CA SER A 106 -15.09 30.41 2.92
C SER A 106 -13.77 30.71 2.20
N PRO A 107 -13.56 31.92 1.66
CA PRO A 107 -12.28 32.27 1.08
C PRO A 107 -11.18 32.15 2.15
N ILE A 108 -10.17 31.31 1.90
CA ILE A 108 -8.97 31.27 2.73
C ILE A 108 -8.36 32.66 2.70
N ARG A 109 -8.40 33.38 3.83
CA ARG A 109 -7.66 34.63 3.99
C ARG A 109 -6.18 34.28 3.98
N LYS A 110 -5.50 34.52 2.86
CA LYS A 110 -4.04 34.39 2.80
C LYS A 110 -3.44 35.38 3.79
N ALA A 111 -2.56 34.89 4.65
CA ALA A 111 -1.70 35.76 5.43
C ALA A 111 -0.90 36.67 4.47
N PRO A 112 -0.63 37.93 4.84
CA PRO A 112 0.19 38.82 4.04
C PRO A 112 1.55 38.16 3.78
N GLN A 113 1.89 38.00 2.51
CA GLN A 113 3.17 37.41 2.11
C GLN A 113 4.27 38.45 2.30
N VAL A 114 5.31 38.10 3.07
CA VAL A 114 6.49 38.97 3.23
C VAL A 114 7.17 39.12 1.87
N GLY A 115 7.34 40.37 1.44
CA GLY A 115 8.00 40.67 0.19
C GLY A 115 9.47 40.23 0.22
N ARG A 116 9.97 39.69 -0.89
CA ARG A 116 11.35 39.16 -1.02
C ARG A 116 12.44 40.16 -0.57
N ASN A 117 12.19 41.47 -0.72
CA ASN A 117 13.11 42.55 -0.32
C ASN A 117 12.75 43.23 1.02
N GLU A 118 11.64 42.88 1.66
CA GLU A 118 11.23 43.46 2.95
C GLU A 118 12.11 42.95 4.11
N PRO A 119 12.14 43.66 5.25
CA PRO A 119 12.79 43.18 6.47
C PRO A 119 12.26 41.79 6.83
N CYS A 120 13.16 40.87 7.13
CA CYS A 120 12.77 39.52 7.47
C CYS A 120 12.11 39.49 8.87
N PRO A 121 10.94 38.85 9.03
CA PRO A 121 10.24 38.77 10.31
C PRO A 121 11.02 37.98 11.39
N CYS A 122 12.12 37.33 11.01
CA CYS A 122 13.08 36.66 11.89
C CYS A 122 13.83 37.62 12.84
N GLY A 123 13.65 38.94 12.71
CA GLY A 123 14.34 39.94 13.54
C GLY A 123 15.82 40.15 13.18
N SER A 124 16.33 39.49 12.13
CA SER A 124 17.75 39.57 11.75
C SER A 124 18.20 40.92 11.18
N GLY A 125 17.28 41.84 10.92
CA GLY A 125 17.55 43.10 10.19
C GLY A 125 17.89 42.92 8.70
N LYS A 126 17.93 41.69 8.17
CA LYS A 126 18.24 41.40 6.76
C LYS A 126 16.97 41.37 5.92
N LYS A 127 17.10 41.62 4.60
CA LYS A 127 16.01 41.38 3.63
C LYS A 127 15.58 39.91 3.65
N PHE A 128 14.29 39.61 3.47
CA PHE A 128 13.72 38.26 3.52
C PHE A 128 14.52 37.26 2.66
N LYS A 129 14.85 37.62 1.41
CA LYS A 129 15.68 36.81 0.50
C LYS A 129 17.10 36.47 0.96
N LYS A 130 17.59 37.13 2.01
CA LYS A 130 18.92 36.92 2.59
C LYS A 130 18.86 36.35 4.03
N CYS A 131 17.67 36.14 4.62
CA CYS A 131 17.45 35.43 5.91
C CYS A 131 16.64 34.15 5.64
N CYS A 132 15.33 34.16 5.89
CA CYS A 132 14.46 32.98 5.84
C CYS A 132 13.98 32.60 4.43
N GLY A 133 14.07 33.52 3.46
CA GLY A 133 13.68 33.27 2.07
C GLY A 133 14.85 32.87 1.17
N ARG A 134 15.81 32.12 1.70
CA ARG A 134 16.90 31.53 0.92
C ARG A 134 16.36 30.51 -0.08
#